data_AF-A0A1M3K8W0-F1
#
_entry.id   AF-A0A1M3K8W0-F1
#
_cell.length_a   1.000
_cell.length_b   1.000
_cell.length_c   1.000
_cell.angle_alpha   90.00
_cell.angle_beta   90.00
_cell.angle_gamma   90.00
#
_symmetry.space_group_name_H-M   'P 1'
#
loop_
_entity.id
_entity.type
_entity.pdbx_description
1 polymer ?
#
loop_
_entity_poly.entity_id
_entity_poly.type
_entity_poly.pdbx_seq_one_letter_code
_entity_poly.pdbx_strand_id
1 'polypeptide(L)'
;MMGYWNGPLGWIGMIINLVLTIGIIIGLVFLVIWIVKQLSNSNLGQTSSNAASSAIEIAKVRYAKGEITREEYQKLIADLETR
;
A
#
# COMPACT_ATOMS: atom_id res chain seq x y z
N MET A 1 -26.62 27.61 -40.56
CA MET A 1 -27.34 27.81 -39.28
C MET A 1 -26.54 27.17 -38.14
N MET A 2 -25.52 27.84 -37.60
CA MET A 2 -24.76 27.36 -36.43
C MET A 2 -24.18 28.58 -35.70
N GLY A 3 -25.03 29.38 -35.07
CA GLY A 3 -24.65 30.66 -34.46
C GLY A 3 -25.29 30.92 -33.10
N TYR A 4 -25.82 29.90 -32.44
CA TYR A 4 -26.63 30.04 -31.21
C TYR A 4 -26.19 29.14 -30.05
N TRP A 5 -24.93 28.73 -30.00
CA TRP A 5 -24.43 27.90 -28.88
C TRP A 5 -23.14 28.40 -28.23
N ASN A 6 -22.74 29.64 -28.50
CA ASN A 6 -21.69 30.36 -27.76
C ASN A 6 -22.31 31.36 -26.76
N GLY A 7 -23.45 31.02 -26.18
CA GLY A 7 -24.02 31.75 -25.04
C GLY A 7 -23.44 31.23 -23.72
N PRO A 8 -23.91 31.76 -22.57
CA PRO A 8 -23.49 31.32 -21.24
C PRO A 8 -23.75 29.82 -20.89
N LEU A 9 -24.00 28.96 -21.86
CA LEU A 9 -24.05 27.52 -21.69
C LEU A 9 -22.74 26.85 -22.13
N GLY A 10 -21.93 27.49 -22.99
CA GLY A 10 -20.65 26.95 -23.46
C GLY A 10 -19.55 26.94 -22.39
N TRP A 11 -19.43 28.01 -21.60
CA TRP A 11 -18.51 28.07 -20.45
C TRP A 11 -18.93 27.10 -19.33
N ILE A 12 -20.23 26.95 -19.08
CA ILE A 12 -20.76 25.92 -18.17
C ILE A 12 -20.37 24.52 -18.66
N GLY A 13 -20.53 24.23 -19.95
CA GLY A 13 -20.15 22.94 -20.53
C GLY A 13 -18.65 22.66 -20.40
N MET A 14 -17.82 23.68 -20.60
CA MET A 14 -16.37 23.58 -20.44
C MET A 14 -15.96 23.30 -18.99
N ILE A 15 -16.57 23.99 -18.02
CA ILE A 15 -16.28 23.78 -16.59
C ILE A 15 -16.72 22.37 -16.16
N ILE A 16 -17.90 21.93 -16.56
CA ILE A 16 -18.40 20.57 -16.26
C ILE A 16 -17.46 19.52 -16.85
N ASN A 17 -17.01 19.71 -18.08
CA ASN A 17 -16.06 18.79 -18.72
C ASN A 17 -14.73 18.73 -17.95
N LEU A 18 -14.18 19.89 -17.55
CA LEU A 18 -12.96 19.99 -16.74
C LEU A 18 -13.11 19.25 -15.41
N VAL A 19 -14.20 19.51 -14.68
CA VAL A 19 -14.48 18.88 -13.38
C VAL A 19 -14.67 17.37 -13.55
N LEU A 20 -15.34 16.93 -14.61
CA LEU A 20 -15.53 15.50 -14.89
C LEU A 20 -14.18 14.81 -15.15
N THR A 21 -13.30 15.42 -15.94
CA THR A 21 -11.95 14.87 -16.19
C THR A 21 -11.10 14.82 -14.92
N ILE A 22 -11.06 15.91 -14.14
CA ILE A 22 -10.37 15.92 -12.85
C ILE A 22 -10.97 14.88 -11.90
N GLY A 23 -12.29 14.77 -11.85
CA GLY A 23 -13.00 13.82 -11.00
C GLY A 23 -12.67 12.37 -11.34
N ILE A 24 -12.58 12.04 -12.63
CA ILE A 24 -12.14 10.72 -13.12
C ILE A 24 -10.71 10.43 -12.66
N ILE A 25 -9.78 11.38 -12.79
CA ILE A 25 -8.39 11.21 -12.37
C ILE A 25 -8.30 10.99 -10.86
N ILE A 26 -9.00 11.82 -10.07
CA ILE A 26 -9.04 11.68 -8.61
C ILE A 26 -9.64 10.33 -8.23
N GLY A 27 -10.73 9.91 -8.85
CA GLY A 27 -11.35 8.61 -8.61
C GLY A 27 -10.41 7.45 -8.92
N LEU A 28 -9.65 7.54 -10.00
CA LEU A 28 -8.68 6.51 -10.41
C LEU A 28 -7.50 6.44 -9.43
N VAL A 29 -6.95 7.59 -9.02
CA VAL A 29 -5.92 7.67 -7.98
C VAL A 29 -6.43 7.10 -6.66
N PHE A 30 -7.65 7.45 -6.26
CA PHE A 30 -8.27 6.95 -5.03
C PHE A 30 -8.49 5.44 -5.09
N LEU A 31 -8.90 4.90 -6.25
CA LEU A 31 -9.06 3.47 -6.48
C LEU A 31 -7.72 2.73 -6.36
N VAL A 32 -6.66 3.26 -6.96
CA VAL A 32 -5.31 2.68 -6.85
C VAL A 32 -4.83 2.71 -5.40
N ILE A 33 -4.96 3.86 -4.72
CA ILE A 33 -4.60 3.99 -3.30
C ILE A 33 -5.43 3.02 -2.45
N TRP A 34 -6.73 2.87 -2.73
CA TRP A 34 -7.61 1.95 -2.00
C TRP A 34 -7.23 0.49 -2.22
N ILE A 35 -6.90 0.08 -3.45
CA ILE A 35 -6.43 -1.28 -3.75
C ILE A 35 -5.08 -1.55 -3.08
N VAL A 36 -4.12 -0.62 -3.18
CA VAL A 36 -2.83 -0.75 -2.52
C VAL A 36 -3.00 -0.77 -1.01
N LYS A 37 -3.86 0.08 -0.44
CA LYS A 37 -4.19 0.03 1.00
C LYS A 37 -4.93 -1.24 1.36
N GLN A 38 -5.77 -1.83 0.52
CA GLN A 38 -6.49 -3.07 0.82
C GLN A 38 -5.52 -4.27 0.82
N LEU A 39 -4.64 -4.34 -0.18
CA LEU A 39 -3.57 -5.35 -0.27
C LEU A 39 -2.50 -5.16 0.81
N SER A 40 -2.22 -3.91 1.17
CA SER A 40 -1.39 -3.57 2.31
C SER A 40 -2.12 -3.86 3.62
N ASN A 41 -3.43 -3.62 3.75
CA ASN A 41 -4.21 -3.91 4.95
C ASN A 41 -4.43 -5.40 5.19
N SER A 42 -4.39 -6.25 4.16
CA SER A 42 -4.21 -7.69 4.34
C SER A 42 -2.85 -8.06 4.96
N ASN A 43 -1.88 -7.14 4.94
CA ASN A 43 -0.61 -7.22 5.68
C ASN A 43 -0.54 -6.29 6.93
N LEU A 44 -1.47 -5.34 7.12
CA LEU A 44 -1.55 -4.49 8.34
C LEU A 44 -2.45 -5.09 9.45
N GLY A 45 -2.97 -6.30 9.26
CA GLY A 45 -3.31 -7.19 10.38
C GLY A 45 -2.09 -7.83 11.04
N GLN A 46 -0.88 -7.62 10.49
CA GLN A 46 0.37 -8.30 10.86
C GLN A 46 1.50 -7.33 11.31
N THR A 47 1.20 -6.14 11.82
CA THR A 47 2.28 -5.25 12.31
C THR A 47 3.08 -5.87 13.47
N SER A 48 2.55 -6.88 14.17
CA SER A 48 3.32 -7.65 15.17
C SER A 48 4.01 -8.89 14.59
N SER A 49 3.42 -9.57 13.61
CA SER A 49 3.96 -10.84 13.08
C SER A 49 4.93 -10.67 11.92
N ASN A 50 4.85 -9.60 11.12
CA ASN A 50 5.87 -9.31 10.09
C ASN A 50 7.22 -8.95 10.71
N ALA A 51 7.22 -8.29 11.87
CA ALA A 51 8.46 -8.03 12.62
C ALA A 51 9.07 -9.34 13.16
N ALA A 52 8.24 -10.27 13.65
CA ALA A 52 8.68 -11.59 14.09
C ALA A 52 9.20 -12.45 12.91
N SER A 53 8.50 -12.46 11.78
CA SER A 53 8.96 -13.15 10.56
C SER A 53 10.26 -12.54 10.03
N SER A 54 10.39 -11.21 10.04
CA SER A 54 11.63 -10.54 9.67
C SER A 54 12.77 -10.87 10.62
N ALA A 55 12.52 -10.91 11.93
CA ALA A 55 13.53 -11.28 12.94
C ALA A 55 13.98 -12.74 12.80
N ILE A 56 13.06 -13.67 12.53
CA ILE A 56 13.36 -15.08 12.26
C ILE A 56 14.19 -15.23 10.97
N GLU A 57 13.85 -14.51 9.90
CA GLU A 57 14.64 -14.51 8.66
C GLU A 57 16.06 -13.98 8.88
N ILE A 58 16.22 -12.87 9.62
CA ILE A 58 17.53 -12.32 9.95
C ILE A 58 18.36 -13.32 10.76
N ALA A 59 17.75 -14.00 11.73
CA ALA A 59 18.41 -15.03 12.54
C ALA A 59 18.87 -16.22 11.67
N LYS A 60 18.03 -16.68 10.75
CA LYS A 60 18.34 -17.79 9.85
C LYS A 60 19.51 -17.48 8.92
N VAL A 61 19.57 -16.25 8.38
CA VAL A 61 20.68 -15.81 7.52
C VAL A 61 22.00 -15.78 8.29
N ARG A 62 22.02 -15.28 9.52
CA ARG A 62 23.23 -15.24 10.35
C ARG A 62 23.68 -16.64 10.79
N TYR A 63 22.74 -17.53 11.07
CA TYR A 63 23.05 -18.93 11.38
C TYR A 63 23.69 -19.64 10.18
N ALA A 64 23.15 -19.43 8.97
CA ALA A 64 23.73 -19.98 7.74
C ALA A 64 25.13 -19.43 7.44
N LYS A 65 25.38 -18.18 7.82
CA LYS A 65 26.71 -17.56 7.77
C LYS A 65 27.66 -18.03 8.88
N GLY A 66 27.17 -18.77 9.88
CA GLY A 66 27.93 -19.17 11.06
C GLY A 66 28.27 -18.01 12.00
N GLU A 67 27.61 -16.86 11.86
CA GLU A 67 27.81 -15.68 12.72
C GLU A 67 27.16 -15.84 14.10
N ILE A 68 26.21 -16.77 14.23
CA ILE A 68 25.55 -17.12 15.50
C ILE A 68 25.58 -18.63 15.71
N THR A 69 25.64 -19.08 16.96
CA THR A 69 25.62 -20.51 17.28
C THR A 69 24.19 -21.06 17.28
N ARG A 70 24.06 -22.39 17.27
CA ARG A 70 22.75 -23.06 17.29
C ARG A 70 21.96 -22.71 18.56
N GLU A 71 22.64 -22.53 19.68
CA GLU A 71 22.06 -22.18 20.97
C GLU A 71 21.46 -20.77 20.94
N GLU A 72 22.17 -19.81 20.34
CA GLU A 72 21.69 -18.42 20.18
C GLU A 72 20.50 -18.35 19.23
N TYR A 73 20.54 -19.09 18.13
CA TYR A 73 19.43 -19.21 17.19
C TYR A 73 18.16 -19.77 17.87
N GLN A 74 18.32 -20.83 18.67
CA GLN A 74 17.21 -21.48 19.36
C GLN A 74 16.58 -20.58 20.43
N LYS A 75 17.40 -19.79 21.16
CA LYS A 75 16.91 -18.79 22.11
C LYS A 75 16.11 -17.69 21.41
N LEU A 76 16.59 -17.22 20.25
CA LEU A 76 15.90 -16.17 19.50
C LEU A 76 14.53 -16.64 18.99
N ILE A 77 14.44 -17.87 18.48
CA ILE A 77 13.15 -18.44 18.06
C ILE A 77 12.21 -18.59 19.24
N ALA A 78 12.68 -19.13 20.36
CA ALA A 78 11.83 -19.33 21.54
C ALA A 78 11.29 -18.00 22.10
N ASP A 79 12.12 -16.95 22.11
CA ASP A 79 11.73 -15.60 22.55
C ASP A 79 10.69 -14.96 21.60
N LEU A 80 10.85 -15.17 20.28
CA LEU A 80 9.93 -14.68 19.26
C LEU A 80 8.62 -15.48 19.18
N GLU A 81 8.63 -16.76 19.58
CA GLU A 81 7.43 -17.62 19.66
C GLU A 81 6.59 -17.35 20.91
N THR A 82 7.23 -16.87 21.99
CA THR A 82 6.57 -16.61 23.29
C THR A 82 5.86 -15.24 23.35
N ARG A 83 5.97 -14.41 22.31
CA ARG A 83 5.48 -13.02 22.29
C ARG A 83 4.28 -12.83 21.35
#